data_AF-E3SHB5-F1
#
_entry.id   AF-E3SHB5-F1
#
_cell.length_a   1.000
_cell.length_b   1.000
_cell.length_c   1.000
_cell.angle_alpha   90.00
_cell.angle_beta   90.00
_cell.angle_gamma   90.00
#
_symmetry.space_group_name_H-M   'P 1'
#
loop_
_entity.id
_entity.type
_entity.pdbx_description
1 polymer ?
#
loop_
_entity_poly.entity_id
_entity_poly.type
_entity_poly.pdbx_seq_one_letter_code
_entity_poly.pdbx_strand_id
1 'polypeptide(L)'
;LRDGIDDQSYKHLFQPVINQVVDYYQPTCIVLQCGADSLGCDRLGCFNLSIRGHGECVEYVKSFNIPLLVLGGGGYTVRNVARCWTYETSLLVDEAISEELPYSEYFEYFAPDFTLHPDVSTRIENQNSRQYLDQIRQTIFENLKMLNHAPT
;
A
#
# COMPACT_ATOMS: atom_id res chain seq x y z
N LEU A 1 -1.59 7.98 -10.82
CA LEU A 1 -3.02 7.61 -10.95
C LEU A 1 -3.85 8.86 -10.66
N ARG A 2 -5.16 8.87 -10.92
CA ARG A 2 -6.03 10.01 -10.61
C ARG A 2 -6.49 9.96 -9.15
N ASP A 3 -7.08 11.06 -8.69
CA ASP A 3 -7.56 11.22 -7.31
C ASP A 3 -8.58 10.14 -6.90
N GLY A 4 -8.63 9.88 -5.61
CA GLY A 4 -9.67 9.05 -4.98
C GLY A 4 -9.56 7.56 -5.26
N ILE A 5 -8.41 7.04 -5.72
CA ILE A 5 -8.27 5.59 -5.92
C ILE A 5 -8.52 4.84 -4.60
N ASP A 6 -9.40 3.84 -4.66
CA ASP A 6 -9.78 3.00 -3.53
C ASP A 6 -8.96 1.70 -3.48
N ASP A 7 -9.10 0.98 -2.36
CA ASP A 7 -8.40 -0.28 -2.09
C ASP A 7 -8.58 -1.31 -3.21
N GLN A 8 -9.82 -1.50 -3.69
CA GLN A 8 -10.13 -2.52 -4.70
C GLN A 8 -9.49 -2.18 -6.05
N SER A 9 -9.59 -0.92 -6.47
CA SER A 9 -9.01 -0.42 -7.71
C SER A 9 -7.48 -0.52 -7.68
N TYR A 10 -6.88 -0.14 -6.54
CA TYR A 10 -5.44 -0.21 -6.36
C TYR A 10 -4.95 -1.65 -6.38
N LYS A 11 -5.57 -2.55 -5.62
CA LYS A 11 -5.25 -3.99 -5.60
C LYS A 11 -5.34 -4.61 -6.99
N HIS A 12 -6.41 -4.32 -7.74
CA HIS A 12 -6.65 -4.87 -9.07
C HIS A 12 -5.59 -4.46 -10.10
N LEU A 13 -4.93 -3.32 -9.87
CA LEU A 13 -3.80 -2.87 -10.69
C LEU A 13 -2.47 -3.40 -10.14
N PHE A 14 -2.23 -3.25 -8.83
CA PHE A 14 -0.97 -3.52 -8.16
C PHE A 14 -0.57 -4.99 -8.27
N GLN A 15 -1.43 -5.93 -7.85
CA GLN A 15 -1.05 -7.34 -7.78
C GLN A 15 -0.68 -7.91 -9.16
N PRO A 16 -1.48 -7.72 -10.23
CA PRO A 16 -1.12 -8.25 -11.55
C PRO A 16 0.16 -7.62 -12.13
N VAL A 17 0.40 -6.33 -11.86
CA VAL A 17 1.62 -5.65 -12.31
C VAL A 17 2.84 -6.19 -11.59
N ILE A 18 2.81 -6.27 -10.25
CA ILE A 18 3.94 -6.77 -9.46
C ILE A 18 4.21 -8.24 -9.79
N ASN A 19 3.18 -9.07 -9.97
CA ASN A 19 3.36 -10.46 -10.40
C ASN A 19 4.18 -10.54 -11.70
N GLN A 20 3.78 -9.79 -12.73
CA GLN A 20 4.52 -9.79 -13.99
C GLN A 20 5.93 -9.20 -13.85
N VAL A 21 6.12 -8.16 -13.03
CA VAL A 21 7.45 -7.62 -12.75
C VAL A 21 8.35 -8.71 -12.15
N VAL A 22 7.88 -9.43 -11.14
CA VAL A 22 8.65 -10.53 -10.53
C VAL A 22 8.92 -11.63 -11.56
N ASP A 23 7.90 -12.08 -12.31
CA ASP A 23 8.03 -13.15 -13.30
C ASP A 23 9.03 -12.83 -14.42
N TYR A 24 8.97 -11.62 -14.99
CA TYR A 24 9.84 -11.23 -16.10
C TYR A 24 11.23 -10.81 -15.62
N TYR A 25 11.30 -9.98 -14.58
CA TYR A 25 12.56 -9.41 -14.12
C TYR A 25 13.38 -10.39 -13.30
N GLN A 26 12.73 -11.31 -12.56
CA GLN A 26 13.35 -12.30 -11.68
C GLN A 26 14.31 -11.67 -10.65
N PRO A 27 13.83 -10.73 -9.80
CA PRO A 27 14.69 -10.07 -8.83
C PRO A 27 15.20 -11.04 -7.76
N THR A 28 16.44 -10.84 -7.32
CA THR A 28 17.03 -11.56 -6.18
C THR A 28 16.89 -10.81 -4.85
N CYS A 29 16.44 -9.55 -4.91
CA CYS A 29 16.15 -8.70 -3.75
C CYS A 29 15.07 -7.68 -4.13
N ILE A 30 14.21 -7.32 -3.18
CA ILE A 30 13.17 -6.31 -3.33
C ILE A 30 13.39 -5.21 -2.28
N VAL A 31 13.25 -3.95 -2.71
CA VAL A 31 13.12 -2.80 -1.81
C VAL A 31 11.72 -2.25 -1.96
N LEU A 32 10.93 -2.29 -0.89
CA LEU A 32 9.56 -1.79 -0.85
C LEU A 32 9.49 -0.50 -0.03
N GLN A 33 9.07 0.58 -0.67
CA GLN A 33 8.87 1.88 -0.04
C GLN A 33 7.39 2.02 0.33
N CYS A 34 7.07 2.09 1.63
CA CYS A 34 5.72 2.14 2.18
C CYS A 34 5.30 3.57 2.53
N GLY A 35 5.19 4.43 1.52
CA GLY A 35 4.76 5.81 1.68
C GLY A 35 3.30 5.90 2.12
N ALA A 36 3.07 6.32 3.36
CA ALA A 36 1.74 6.41 3.97
C ALA A 36 0.96 7.68 3.56
N ASP A 37 1.49 8.51 2.66
CA ASP A 37 0.77 9.65 2.07
C ASP A 37 -0.24 9.23 0.98
N SER A 38 -0.24 7.96 0.60
CA SER A 38 -1.26 7.35 -0.26
C SER A 38 -2.54 6.96 0.50
N LEU A 39 -2.54 7.04 1.83
CA LEU A 39 -3.73 6.80 2.64
C LEU A 39 -4.79 7.88 2.43
N GLY A 40 -6.05 7.49 2.61
CA GLY A 40 -7.14 8.43 2.75
C GLY A 40 -6.91 9.39 3.93
N CYS A 41 -7.43 10.61 3.79
CA CYS A 41 -7.30 11.70 4.76
C CYS A 41 -5.84 12.12 5.06
N ASP A 42 -4.90 11.82 4.16
CA ASP A 42 -3.58 12.43 4.23
C ASP A 42 -3.65 13.95 4.00
N ARG A 43 -2.70 14.70 4.57
CA ARG A 43 -2.67 16.16 4.48
C ARG A 43 -2.26 16.67 3.09
N LEU A 44 -1.44 15.90 2.35
CA LEU A 44 -0.94 16.26 1.03
C LEU A 44 -1.42 15.29 -0.07
N GLY A 45 -1.65 14.03 0.29
CA GLY A 45 -2.15 12.99 -0.61
C GLY A 45 -3.61 13.17 -1.01
N CYS A 46 -3.96 12.69 -2.20
CA CYS A 46 -5.30 12.75 -2.78
C CYS A 46 -5.91 11.36 -3.06
N PHE A 47 -5.32 10.30 -2.51
CA PHE A 47 -5.82 8.93 -2.64
C PHE A 47 -6.80 8.59 -1.53
N ASN A 48 -7.42 7.40 -1.63
CA ASN A 48 -8.45 6.94 -0.71
C ASN A 48 -8.17 5.52 -0.17
N LEU A 49 -6.90 5.20 0.06
CA LEU A 49 -6.53 3.89 0.58
C LEU A 49 -6.78 3.78 2.08
N SER A 50 -7.30 2.65 2.51
CA SER A 50 -7.32 2.29 3.92
C SER A 50 -5.96 1.74 4.37
N ILE A 51 -5.74 1.69 5.68
CA ILE A 51 -4.55 1.02 6.24
C ILE A 51 -4.52 -0.46 5.84
N ARG A 52 -5.69 -1.10 5.72
CA ARG A 52 -5.78 -2.51 5.27
C ARG A 52 -5.39 -2.64 3.80
N GLY A 53 -5.95 -1.81 2.92
CA GLY A 53 -5.62 -1.83 1.49
C GLY A 53 -4.15 -1.51 1.22
N HIS A 54 -3.54 -0.61 2.01
CA HIS A 54 -2.11 -0.34 1.95
C HIS A 54 -1.30 -1.56 2.42
N GLY A 55 -1.64 -2.16 3.57
CA GLY A 55 -0.99 -3.35 4.09
C GLY A 55 -1.10 -4.59 3.18
N GLU A 56 -2.18 -4.73 2.40
CA GLU A 56 -2.31 -5.80 1.39
C GLU A 56 -1.20 -5.75 0.34
N CYS A 57 -0.65 -4.57 0.04
CA CYS A 57 0.49 -4.44 -0.86
C CYS A 57 1.77 -5.03 -0.25
N VAL A 58 2.00 -4.78 1.04
CA VAL A 58 3.12 -5.34 1.81
C VAL A 58 3.00 -6.85 1.92
N GLU A 59 1.83 -7.36 2.29
CA GLU A 59 1.56 -8.80 2.38
C GLU A 59 1.78 -9.50 1.03
N TYR A 60 1.31 -8.88 -0.06
CA TYR A 60 1.50 -9.44 -1.40
C TYR A 60 2.97 -9.50 -1.80
N VAL A 61 3.74 -8.44 -1.57
CA VAL A 61 5.18 -8.42 -1.87
C VAL A 61 5.95 -9.42 -0.98
N LYS A 62 5.63 -9.50 0.31
CA LYS A 62 6.20 -10.49 1.23
C LYS A 62 5.99 -11.92 0.75
N SER A 63 4.83 -12.22 0.13
CA SER A 63 4.47 -13.57 -0.31
C SER A 63 5.39 -14.17 -1.39
N PHE A 64 6.18 -13.35 -2.11
CA PHE A 64 7.14 -13.84 -3.08
C PHE A 64 8.38 -14.52 -2.44
N ASN A 65 8.59 -14.37 -1.13
CA ASN A 65 9.71 -14.96 -0.39
C ASN A 65 11.10 -14.61 -0.96
N ILE A 66 11.23 -13.40 -1.51
CA ILE A 66 12.50 -12.82 -1.97
C ILE A 66 13.02 -11.90 -0.85
N PRO A 67 14.35 -11.84 -0.58
CA PRO A 67 14.91 -10.89 0.38
C PRO A 67 14.30 -9.49 0.23
N LEU A 68 13.69 -8.99 1.30
CA LEU A 68 12.84 -7.79 1.27
C LEU A 68 13.35 -6.76 2.28
N LEU A 69 13.74 -5.59 1.77
CA LEU A 69 13.97 -4.39 2.58
C LEU A 69 12.73 -3.50 2.53
N VAL A 70 12.11 -3.25 3.68
CA VAL A 70 10.94 -2.38 3.81
C VAL A 70 11.36 -1.03 4.40
N LEU A 71 10.94 0.05 3.75
CA LEU A 71 11.26 1.43 4.11
C LEU A 71 9.98 2.23 4.33
N GLY A 72 10.04 3.28 5.15
CA GLY A 72 8.98 4.28 5.25
C GLY A 72 8.99 5.25 4.06
N GLY A 73 8.61 6.50 4.30
CA GLY A 73 8.72 7.60 3.33
C GLY A 73 7.74 8.72 3.66
N GLY A 74 6.96 9.17 2.67
CA GLY A 74 5.90 10.18 2.85
C GLY A 74 4.80 9.72 3.82
N GLY A 75 4.02 10.69 4.30
CA GLY A 75 2.93 10.49 5.26
C GLY A 75 2.79 11.70 6.17
N TYR A 76 1.69 12.45 6.02
CA TYR A 76 1.57 13.80 6.57
C TYR A 76 0.37 13.97 7.51
N THR A 77 -0.48 12.95 7.61
CA THR A 77 -1.39 12.75 8.75
C THR A 77 -0.76 11.78 9.75
N VAL A 78 0.11 12.29 10.63
CA VAL A 78 1.03 11.51 11.50
C VAL A 78 0.37 10.36 12.28
N ARG A 79 -0.84 10.56 12.84
CA ARG A 79 -1.56 9.49 13.56
C ARG A 79 -1.89 8.28 12.66
N ASN A 80 -2.17 8.51 11.38
CA ASN A 80 -2.44 7.45 10.42
C ASN A 80 -1.15 6.80 9.93
N VAL A 81 -0.05 7.56 9.83
CA VAL A 81 1.28 7.02 9.52
C VAL A 81 1.70 6.01 10.60
N ALA A 82 1.56 6.38 11.87
CA ALA A 82 1.90 5.50 12.99
C ALA A 82 1.07 4.20 12.96
N ARG A 83 -0.25 4.31 12.72
CA ARG A 83 -1.14 3.14 12.58
C ARG A 83 -0.75 2.26 11.40
N CYS A 84 -0.50 2.85 10.24
CA CYS A 84 -0.16 2.14 9.01
C CYS A 84 1.11 1.31 9.18
N TRP A 85 2.21 1.95 9.57
CA TRP A 85 3.48 1.24 9.72
C TRP A 85 3.47 0.24 10.87
N THR A 86 2.68 0.48 11.93
CA THR A 86 2.45 -0.52 13.00
C THR A 86 1.75 -1.76 12.45
N TYR A 87 0.68 -1.57 11.67
CA TYR A 87 -0.05 -2.67 11.04
C TYR A 87 0.81 -3.43 10.03
N GLU A 88 1.51 -2.73 9.14
CA GLU A 88 2.42 -3.34 8.17
C GLU A 88 3.55 -4.12 8.83
N THR A 89 4.08 -3.63 9.95
CA THR A 89 5.06 -4.38 10.74
C THR A 89 4.47 -5.69 11.25
N SER A 90 3.22 -5.68 11.73
CA SER A 90 2.51 -6.87 12.18
C SER A 90 2.36 -7.91 11.04
N LEU A 91 2.07 -7.46 9.83
CA LEU A 91 2.03 -8.32 8.63
C LEU A 91 3.41 -8.90 8.29
N LEU A 92 4.48 -8.10 8.43
CA LEU A 92 5.84 -8.54 8.16
C LEU A 92 6.35 -9.60 9.13
N VAL A 93 5.90 -9.56 10.38
CA VAL A 93 6.25 -10.55 11.42
C VAL A 93 5.22 -11.67 11.58
N ASP A 94 4.19 -11.71 10.73
CA ASP A 94 3.10 -12.69 10.76
C ASP A 94 2.35 -12.74 12.12
N GLU A 95 2.19 -11.59 12.78
CA GLU A 95 1.52 -11.47 14.07
C GLU A 95 0.23 -10.64 13.95
N ALA A 96 -0.88 -11.25 14.37
CA ALA A 96 -2.15 -10.56 14.48
C ALA A 96 -2.17 -9.67 15.72
N ILE A 97 -2.55 -8.40 15.55
CA ILE A 97 -2.64 -7.44 16.64
C ILE A 97 -4.07 -6.96 16.86
N SER A 98 -4.36 -6.55 18.09
CA SER A 98 -5.68 -6.02 18.48
C SER A 98 -6.05 -4.79 17.66
N GLU A 99 -7.35 -4.63 17.42
CA GLU A 99 -7.93 -3.43 16.84
C GLU A 99 -7.87 -2.24 17.83
N GLU A 100 -8.04 -2.52 19.13
CA GLU A 100 -7.87 -1.56 20.21
C GLU A 100 -6.40 -1.20 20.41
N LEU A 101 -6.08 0.10 20.38
CA LEU A 101 -4.71 0.55 20.60
C LEU A 101 -4.30 0.38 22.06
N PRO A 102 -3.05 -0.05 22.33
CA PRO A 102 -2.54 -0.08 23.69
C PRO A 102 -2.29 1.34 24.21
N TYR A 103 -2.40 1.52 25.52
CA TYR A 103 -2.02 2.78 26.16
C TYR A 103 -0.53 3.07 25.93
N SER A 104 -0.24 4.34 25.60
CA SER A 104 1.12 4.87 25.44
C SER A 104 1.14 6.35 25.77
N GLU A 105 2.32 6.95 25.86
CA GLU A 105 2.49 8.41 26.08
C GLU A 105 1.76 9.26 25.01
N TYR A 106 1.55 8.69 23.82
CA TYR A 106 0.90 9.35 22.69
C TYR A 106 -0.57 8.91 22.49
N PHE A 107 -1.17 8.19 23.44
CA PHE A 107 -2.50 7.59 23.26
C PHE A 107 -3.58 8.60 22.83
N GLU A 108 -3.56 9.81 23.40
CA GLU A 108 -4.51 10.88 23.08
C GLU A 108 -4.42 11.38 21.62
N TYR A 109 -3.32 11.13 20.90
CA TYR A 109 -3.20 11.47 19.48
C TYR A 109 -4.14 10.64 18.58
N PHE A 110 -4.65 9.53 19.11
CA PHE A 110 -5.50 8.58 18.40
C PHE A 110 -6.99 8.72 18.76
N ALA A 111 -7.35 9.74 19.54
CA ALA A 111 -8.73 10.11 19.77
C ALA A 111 -9.47 10.45 18.44
N PRO A 112 -10.81 10.27 18.38
CA PRO A 112 -11.69 9.80 19.45
C PRO A 112 -11.86 8.28 19.51
N ASP A 113 -11.39 7.56 18.49
CA ASP A 113 -11.68 6.14 18.29
C ASP A 113 -10.70 5.20 18.99
N PHE A 114 -9.44 5.61 19.17
CA PHE A 114 -8.39 4.81 19.80
C PHE A 114 -8.20 3.43 19.14
N THR A 115 -8.50 3.33 17.84
CA THR A 115 -8.43 2.08 17.08
C THR A 115 -7.27 2.10 16.08
N LEU A 116 -6.81 0.92 15.67
CA LEU A 116 -5.74 0.73 14.70
C LEU A 116 -6.19 1.07 13.27
N HIS A 117 -7.41 0.69 12.91
CA HIS A 117 -8.04 0.89 11.61
C HIS A 117 -9.25 1.84 11.70
N PRO A 118 -9.02 3.15 11.91
CA PRO A 118 -10.08 4.14 11.82
C PRO A 118 -10.61 4.21 10.39
N ASP A 119 -11.82 4.74 10.22
CA ASP A 119 -12.30 5.10 8.89
C ASP A 119 -11.51 6.29 8.35
N VAL A 120 -10.59 6.01 7.43
CA VAL A 120 -9.79 7.01 6.72
C VAL A 120 -10.37 7.33 5.34
N SER A 121 -11.55 6.81 5.02
CA SER A 121 -12.20 7.02 3.73
C SER A 121 -12.57 8.50 3.57
N THR A 122 -12.01 9.12 2.56
CA THR A 122 -12.39 10.45 2.10
C THR A 122 -13.71 10.36 1.32
N ARG A 123 -14.48 11.46 1.30
CA ARG A 123 -15.65 11.61 0.40
C ARG A 123 -15.24 11.97 -1.04
N ILE A 124 -13.99 11.73 -1.41
CA ILE A 124 -13.46 12.02 -2.73
C ILE A 124 -13.96 10.94 -3.68
N GLU A 125 -14.55 11.34 -4.79
CA GLU A 125 -14.98 10.42 -5.84
C GLU A 125 -13.75 9.75 -6.48
N ASN A 126 -13.81 8.43 -6.68
CA ASN A 126 -12.74 7.71 -7.38
C ASN A 126 -12.75 8.07 -8.87
N GLN A 127 -11.78 8.88 -9.30
CA GLN A 127 -11.65 9.35 -10.68
C GLN A 127 -10.95 8.33 -11.59
N ASN A 128 -10.69 7.11 -11.10
CA ASN A 128 -10.00 6.05 -11.82
C ASN A 128 -11.02 5.04 -12.35
N SER A 129 -11.69 5.38 -13.44
CA SER A 129 -12.62 4.45 -14.09
C SER A 129 -11.91 3.14 -14.46
N ARG A 130 -12.68 2.05 -14.48
CA ARG A 130 -12.16 0.73 -14.85
C ARG A 130 -11.48 0.75 -16.23
N GLN A 131 -12.07 1.45 -17.20
CA GLN A 131 -11.50 1.59 -18.54
C GLN A 131 -10.12 2.29 -18.50
N TYR A 132 -9.98 3.33 -17.68
CA TYR A 132 -8.69 4.03 -17.52
C TYR A 132 -7.63 3.13 -16.89
N LEU A 133 -7.99 2.38 -15.85
CA LEU A 133 -7.06 1.44 -15.18
C LEU A 133 -6.67 0.27 -16.08
N ASP A 134 -7.63 -0.30 -16.82
CA ASP A 134 -7.38 -1.39 -17.76
C ASP A 134 -6.45 -0.93 -18.91
N GLN A 135 -6.64 0.30 -19.41
CA GLN A 135 -5.75 0.89 -20.41
C GLN A 135 -4.32 1.03 -19.89
N ILE A 136 -4.14 1.56 -18.67
CA ILE A 136 -2.82 1.64 -18.04
C ILE A 136 -2.20 0.26 -17.89
N ARG A 137 -2.94 -0.71 -17.35
CA ARG A 137 -2.45 -2.08 -17.14
C ARG A 137 -1.98 -2.70 -18.45
N GLN A 138 -2.75 -2.55 -19.53
CA GLN A 138 -2.38 -3.07 -20.83
C GLN A 138 -1.05 -2.46 -21.32
N THR A 139 -0.90 -1.14 -21.26
CA THR A 139 0.35 -0.47 -21.65
C THR A 139 1.53 -0.95 -20.82
N ILE A 140 1.36 -1.12 -19.50
CA ILE A 140 2.43 -1.64 -18.63
C ILE A 140 2.79 -3.08 -19.01
N PHE A 141 1.82 -3.95 -19.29
CA PHE A 141 2.07 -5.34 -19.69
C PHE A 141 2.79 -5.44 -21.04
N GLU A 142 2.45 -4.57 -21.99
CA GLU A 142 3.17 -4.48 -23.26
C GLU A 142 4.63 -4.06 -23.06
N ASN A 143 4.90 -3.13 -22.15
CA ASN A 143 6.27 -2.74 -21.80
C ASN A 143 7.05 -3.87 -21.12
N LEU A 144 6.43 -4.59 -20.17
CA LEU A 144 7.09 -5.69 -19.45
C LEU A 144 7.47 -6.84 -20.39
N LYS A 145 6.68 -7.13 -21.42
CA LYS A 145 7.02 -8.13 -22.45
C LYS A 145 8.30 -7.81 -23.22
N MET A 146 8.71 -6.55 -23.26
CA MET A 146 9.93 -6.13 -23.96
C MET A 146 11.19 -6.30 -23.10
N LEU A 147 11.05 -6.61 -21.81
CA LEU A 147 12.19 -6.89 -20.94
C LEU A 147 12.71 -8.31 -21.21
N ASN A 148 14.01 -8.41 -21.49
CA ASN A 148 14.74 -9.62 -21.15
C ASN A 148 14.97 -9.63 -19.64
N HIS A 149 14.97 -10.83 -19.03
CA HIS A 149 15.21 -11.04 -17.60
C HIS A 149 16.43 -10.27 -17.07
N ALA A 150 16.50 -10.05 -15.75
CA ALA A 150 17.66 -9.39 -15.15
C ALA A 150 18.98 -10.09 -15.55
N PRO A 151 20.08 -9.32 -15.79
CA PRO A 151 21.41 -9.89 -15.94
C PRO A 151 21.76 -10.71 -14.69
N THR A 152 22.31 -11.90 -14.89
CA THR A 152 22.74 -12.82 -13.81
C THR A 152 24.21 -12.65 -13.49
#